data_AF-A0A2E9L7D8-F1
#
_entry.id   AF-A0A2E9L7D8-F1
#
_cell.length_a   1.000
_cell.length_b   1.000
_cell.length_c   1.000
_cell.angle_alpha   90.00
_cell.angle_beta   90.00
_cell.angle_gamma   90.00
#
_symmetry.space_group_name_H-M   'P 1'
#
loop_
_entity.id
_entity.type
_entity.pdbx_description
1 polymer ?
#
loop_
_entity_poly.entity_id
_entity_poly.type
_entity_poly.pdbx_seq_one_letter_code
_entity_poly.pdbx_strand_id
1 'polypeptide(L)'
;LGNLKVILDRNRIQNDDFCLEQMRMFDIPAKWEAFGWNVKEIDGHEMTEIIDGIKFLDESNDAPSILIAHTVKGKGVSYMEDNPSFHGAAPNDEQFEIAMNELGAFE
;
A
#
# COMPACT_ATOMS: atom_id res chain seq x y z
N LEU A 1 19.58 -8.65 10.91
CA LEU A 1 18.58 -9.30 10.04
C LEU A 1 18.64 -8.66 8.66
N GLY A 2 19.80 -8.68 8.00
CA GLY A 2 20.00 -7.98 6.72
C GLY A 2 19.18 -8.54 5.56
N ASN A 3 18.75 -9.80 5.68
CA ASN A 3 17.92 -10.50 4.70
C ASN A 3 16.40 -10.38 4.96
N LEU A 4 15.96 -9.63 6.00
CA LEU A 4 14.55 -9.37 6.23
C LEU A 4 14.13 -8.15 5.42
N LYS A 5 13.21 -8.35 4.48
CA LYS A 5 12.66 -7.32 3.60
C LYS A 5 11.17 -7.23 3.82
N VAL A 6 10.66 -6.00 4.00
CA VAL A 6 9.24 -5.74 4.24
C VAL A 6 8.73 -4.74 3.20
N ILE A 7 7.49 -4.94 2.75
CA ILE A 7 6.76 -3.95 1.97
C ILE A 7 5.56 -3.53 2.81
N LEU A 8 5.41 -2.23 3.05
CA LEU A 8 4.24 -1.68 3.73
C LEU A 8 3.28 -1.10 2.68
N ASP A 9 2.07 -1.65 2.62
CA ASP A 9 0.94 -1.05 1.92
C ASP A 9 0.42 0.15 2.73
N ARG A 10 0.80 1.38 2.33
CA ARG A 10 0.43 2.64 3.00
C ARG A 10 -0.77 3.29 2.31
N ASN A 11 -1.90 2.58 2.29
CA ASN A 11 -3.17 3.07 1.74
C ASN A 11 -3.95 4.04 2.66
N ARG A 12 -3.54 4.18 3.94
CA ARG A 12 -4.11 5.09 4.96
C ARG A 12 -5.48 4.69 5.54
N ILE A 13 -6.02 3.52 5.20
CA ILE A 13 -7.34 3.06 5.65
C ILE A 13 -7.20 1.80 6.51
N GLN A 14 -7.90 1.76 7.65
CA GLN A 14 -8.03 0.56 8.49
C GLN A 14 -9.46 0.01 8.46
N ASN A 15 -9.87 -0.78 9.47
CA ASN A 15 -11.17 -1.48 9.44
C ASN A 15 -12.36 -0.52 9.35
N ASP A 16 -12.41 0.45 10.26
CA ASP A 16 -13.59 1.30 10.42
C ASP A 16 -13.52 2.59 9.58
N ASP A 17 -12.32 3.18 9.44
CA ASP A 17 -12.14 4.48 8.78
C ASP A 17 -10.67 4.69 8.37
N PHE A 18 -10.35 5.89 7.87
CA PHE A 18 -8.99 6.38 7.71
C PHE A 18 -8.21 6.29 9.04
N CYS A 19 -6.95 5.88 8.95
CA CYS A 19 -6.06 5.79 10.10
C CYS A 19 -5.95 7.14 10.84
N LEU A 20 -6.08 8.27 10.14
CA LEU A 20 -6.02 9.60 10.74
C LEU A 20 -7.11 9.83 11.81
N GLU A 21 -8.33 9.36 11.55
CA GLU A 21 -9.50 9.58 12.42
C GLU A 21 -9.50 8.64 13.62
N GLN A 22 -8.99 7.42 13.42
CA GLN A 22 -9.06 6.35 14.41
C GLN A 22 -7.79 6.26 15.26
N MET A 23 -6.61 6.16 14.62
CA MET A 23 -5.32 6.12 15.31
C MET A 23 -4.22 6.68 14.41
N ARG A 24 -3.91 7.96 14.61
CA ARG A 24 -2.92 8.67 13.81
C ARG A 24 -1.54 8.00 13.90
N MET A 25 -1.03 7.58 12.76
CA MET A 25 0.26 6.88 12.66
C MET A 25 1.47 7.82 12.67
N PHE A 26 1.27 9.14 12.52
CA PHE A 26 2.32 10.16 12.42
C PHE A 26 3.35 9.81 11.32
N ASP A 27 4.61 10.18 11.53
CA ASP A 27 5.72 9.91 10.62
C ASP A 27 6.11 8.42 10.70
N ILE A 28 5.62 7.64 9.74
CA ILE A 28 5.92 6.21 9.64
C ILE A 28 7.38 5.97 9.24
N PRO A 29 7.95 6.62 8.20
CA PRO A 29 9.35 6.48 7.84
C PRO A 29 10.30 6.73 9.02
N ALA A 30 10.13 7.86 9.72
CA ALA A 30 11.00 8.20 10.85
C ALA A 30 10.94 7.19 11.99
N LYS A 31 9.77 6.56 12.22
CA LYS A 31 9.65 5.47 13.20
C LYS A 31 10.51 4.27 12.78
N TRP A 32 10.42 3.81 11.53
CA TRP A 32 11.22 2.69 11.04
C TRP A 32 12.73 2.97 11.10
N GLU A 33 13.15 4.17 10.67
CA GLU A 33 14.53 4.62 10.79
C GLU A 33 15.02 4.60 12.24
N ALA A 34 14.20 5.06 13.19
CA ALA A 34 14.52 5.04 14.62
C ALA A 34 14.68 3.62 15.20
N PHE A 35 14.08 2.61 14.57
CA PHE A 35 14.30 1.18 14.89
C PHE A 35 15.52 0.58 14.16
N GLY A 36 16.28 1.38 13.42
CA GLY A 36 17.50 0.95 12.72
C GLY A 36 17.23 0.22 11.40
N TRP A 37 16.11 0.52 10.73
CA TRP A 37 15.79 -0.05 9.42
C TRP A 37 16.30 0.83 8.28
N ASN A 38 16.66 0.19 7.18
CA ASN A 38 16.81 0.88 5.89
C ASN A 38 15.42 1.18 5.33
N VAL A 39 15.12 2.44 5.03
CA VAL A 39 13.78 2.87 4.61
C VAL A 39 13.83 3.49 3.22
N LYS A 40 12.89 3.11 2.36
CA LYS A 40 12.62 3.76 1.07
C LYS A 40 11.12 3.94 0.88
N GLU A 41 10.71 5.11 0.42
CA GLU A 41 9.32 5.40 0.05
C GLU A 41 9.18 5.40 -1.47
N ILE A 42 8.02 4.92 -1.96
CA ILE A 42 7.68 4.88 -3.40
C ILE A 42 6.20 5.17 -3.63
N ASP A 43 5.84 5.61 -4.84
CA ASP A 43 4.50 5.43 -5.36
C ASP A 43 4.23 3.92 -5.57
N GLY A 44 3.25 3.38 -4.86
CA GLY A 44 2.88 1.97 -4.90
C GLY A 44 2.13 1.55 -6.16
N HIS A 45 1.86 2.47 -7.08
CA HIS A 45 1.23 2.19 -8.38
C HIS A 45 2.12 2.51 -9.58
N GLU A 46 3.35 2.98 -9.35
CA GLU A 46 4.30 3.23 -10.43
C GLU A 46 5.32 2.09 -10.55
N MET A 47 5.27 1.35 -11.65
CA MET A 47 6.07 0.14 -11.79
C MET A 47 7.57 0.38 -11.81
N THR A 48 8.02 1.51 -12.33
CA THR A 48 9.44 1.85 -12.32
C THR A 48 9.96 2.00 -10.89
N GLU A 49 9.19 2.68 -10.03
CA GLU A 49 9.54 2.88 -8.62
C GLU A 49 9.49 1.57 -7.83
N ILE A 50 8.53 0.69 -8.11
CA ILE A 50 8.45 -0.64 -7.49
C ILE A 50 9.70 -1.46 -7.84
N ILE A 51 10.10 -1.50 -9.11
CA ILE A 51 11.29 -2.26 -9.55
C ILE A 51 12.55 -1.70 -8.85
N ASP A 52 12.71 -0.39 -8.81
CA ASP A 52 13.86 0.24 -8.15
C ASP A 52 13.79 0.14 -6.62
N GLY A 53 12.59 0.00 -6.05
CA GLY A 53 12.36 -0.32 -4.65
C GLY A 53 12.79 -1.73 -4.30
N ILE A 54 12.48 -2.71 -5.14
CA ILE A 54 12.90 -4.10 -4.98
C ILE A 54 14.43 -4.23 -5.07
N LYS A 55 15.06 -3.56 -6.03
CA LYS A 55 16.54 -3.52 -6.11
C LYS A 55 17.17 -2.96 -4.85
N PHE A 56 16.62 -1.86 -4.31
CA PHE A 56 17.05 -1.30 -3.03
C PHE A 56 16.95 -2.33 -1.90
N LEU A 57 15.82 -3.05 -1.80
CA LEU A 57 15.66 -4.11 -0.80
C LEU A 57 16.75 -5.18 -0.95
N ASP A 58 17.05 -5.64 -2.16
CA ASP A 58 18.06 -6.69 -2.41
C ASP A 58 19.49 -6.24 -2.11
N GLU A 59 19.83 -4.97 -2.37
CA GLU A 59 21.18 -4.42 -2.18
C GLU A 59 21.48 -4.08 -0.70
N SER A 60 20.48 -3.69 0.08
CA SER A 60 20.65 -3.32 1.50
C SER A 60 20.67 -4.54 2.43
N ASN A 61 21.86 -5.02 2.80
CA ASN A 61 22.05 -6.26 3.58
C ASN A 61 22.71 -6.09 4.96
N ASP A 62 22.95 -4.86 5.40
CA ASP A 62 23.54 -4.51 6.69
C ASP A 62 22.51 -4.48 7.83
N ALA A 63 21.26 -4.11 7.51
CA ALA A 63 20.12 -4.00 8.42
C ALA A 63 18.84 -4.51 7.73
N PRO A 64 17.74 -4.81 8.47
CA PRO A 64 16.46 -5.08 7.83
C PRO A 64 15.99 -3.86 7.02
N SER A 65 15.27 -4.11 5.93
CA SER A 65 14.85 -3.05 4.99
C SER A 65 13.36 -3.05 4.79
N ILE A 66 12.78 -1.84 4.68
CA ILE A 66 11.38 -1.64 4.39
C ILE A 66 11.19 -0.70 3.20
N LEU A 67 10.30 -1.12 2.30
CA LEU A 67 9.76 -0.32 1.22
C LEU A 67 8.35 0.12 1.59
N ILE A 68 8.15 1.42 1.80
CA ILE A 68 6.85 2.00 2.14
C ILE A 68 6.19 2.43 0.83
N ALA A 69 5.19 1.67 0.39
CA ALA A 69 4.47 1.91 -0.85
C ALA A 69 3.21 2.76 -0.57
N HIS A 70 3.16 3.98 -1.09
CA HIS A 70 1.98 4.83 -1.02
C HIS A 70 0.96 4.36 -2.04
N THR A 71 -0.15 3.82 -1.58
CA THR A 71 -1.18 3.16 -2.41
C THR A 71 -2.53 3.83 -2.20
N VAL A 72 -3.51 3.39 -2.98
CA VAL A 72 -4.92 3.77 -2.89
C VAL A 72 -5.65 2.47 -2.64
N LYS A 73 -6.35 2.35 -1.51
CA LYS A 73 -7.13 1.14 -1.25
C LYS A 73 -8.27 1.06 -2.25
N GLY A 74 -8.46 -0.10 -2.89
CA GLY A 74 -9.46 -0.25 -3.96
C GLY A 74 -9.04 0.32 -5.31
N LYS A 75 -7.74 0.57 -5.53
CA LYS A 75 -7.20 1.10 -6.80
C LYS A 75 -7.81 0.41 -8.02
N GLY A 76 -8.29 1.22 -8.97
CA GLY A 76 -8.83 0.74 -10.25
C GLY A 76 -10.35 0.54 -10.27
N VAL A 77 -11.03 0.63 -9.11
CA VAL A 77 -12.49 0.56 -9.03
C VAL A 77 -13.03 1.83 -8.37
N SER A 78 -13.77 2.63 -9.13
CA SER A 78 -14.12 4.02 -8.82
C SER A 78 -14.84 4.18 -7.48
N TYR A 79 -15.74 3.25 -7.13
CA TYR A 79 -16.51 3.30 -5.89
C TYR A 79 -15.76 2.68 -4.69
N MET A 80 -14.66 1.97 -4.93
CA MET A 80 -13.81 1.38 -3.88
C MET A 80 -12.59 2.25 -3.55
N GLU A 81 -12.10 3.06 -4.50
CA GLU A 81 -10.93 3.92 -4.28
C GLU A 81 -11.12 4.85 -3.07
N ASP A 82 -10.19 4.78 -2.12
CA ASP A 82 -10.19 5.58 -0.88
C ASP A 82 -11.51 5.50 -0.09
N ASN A 83 -12.19 4.34 -0.13
CA ASN A 83 -13.47 4.12 0.57
C ASN A 83 -13.36 3.06 1.69
N PRO A 84 -13.36 3.45 2.98
CA PRO A 84 -13.30 2.51 4.10
C PRO A 84 -14.44 1.49 4.14
N SER A 85 -15.61 1.81 3.56
CA SER A 85 -16.76 0.89 3.53
C SER A 85 -16.47 -0.41 2.77
N PHE A 86 -15.46 -0.40 1.89
CA PHE A 86 -14.99 -1.58 1.14
C PHE A 86 -13.74 -2.22 1.76
N HIS A 87 -13.46 -2.00 3.05
CA HIS A 87 -12.38 -2.71 3.74
C HIS A 87 -12.58 -4.24 3.70
N GLY A 88 -13.81 -4.69 3.96
CA GLY A 88 -14.17 -6.10 4.00
C GLY A 88 -15.58 -6.40 3.45
N ALA A 89 -16.23 -5.41 2.82
CA ALA A 89 -17.52 -5.60 2.19
C ALA A 89 -17.35 -6.25 0.80
N ALA A 90 -18.14 -7.30 0.54
CA ALA A 90 -18.23 -7.88 -0.79
C ALA A 90 -19.08 -6.97 -1.71
N PRO A 91 -18.69 -6.76 -2.98
CA PRO A 91 -19.55 -6.09 -3.94
C PRO A 91 -20.80 -6.94 -4.24
N ASN A 92 -21.92 -6.29 -4.53
CA ASN A 92 -23.10 -6.95 -5.10
C ASN A 92 -22.93 -7.18 -6.62
N ASP A 93 -23.90 -7.81 -7.28
CA ASP A 93 -23.82 -8.17 -8.70
C ASP A 93 -23.64 -6.95 -9.61
N GLU A 94 -24.35 -5.84 -9.36
CA GLU A 94 -24.24 -4.59 -10.14
C GLU A 94 -22.85 -3.95 -9.96
N GLN A 95 -22.37 -3.89 -8.71
CA GLN A 95 -21.05 -3.38 -8.36
C GLN A 95 -19.94 -4.22 -9.01
N PHE A 96 -20.09 -5.54 -9.02
CA PHE A 96 -19.16 -6.44 -9.69
C PHE A 96 -19.07 -6.14 -11.19
N GLU A 97 -20.20 -5.98 -11.88
CA GLU A 97 -20.20 -5.64 -13.31
C GLU A 97 -19.48 -4.30 -13.58
N ILE A 98 -19.72 -3.29 -12.75
CA ILE A 98 -19.04 -1.99 -12.85
C ILE A 98 -17.52 -2.17 -12.66
N ALA A 99 -17.10 -2.84 -11.59
CA ALA A 99 -15.68 -3.02 -11.27
C ALA A 99 -14.94 -3.77 -12.40
N MET A 100 -15.53 -4.82 -12.94
CA MET A 100 -14.91 -5.61 -14.00
C MET A 100 -14.79 -4.84 -15.32
N ASN A 101 -15.77 -4.00 -15.64
CA ASN A 101 -15.67 -3.08 -16.78
C ASN A 101 -14.56 -2.04 -16.56
N GLU A 102 -14.47 -1.44 -15.38
CA GLU A 102 -13.45 -0.43 -15.05
C GLU A 102 -12.02 -1.01 -15.07
N LEU A 103 -11.86 -2.28 -14.70
CA LEU A 103 -10.59 -3.00 -14.75
C LEU A 103 -10.21 -3.48 -16.16
N GLY A 104 -11.07 -3.26 -17.17
CA GLY A 104 -10.82 -3.72 -18.55
C GLY A 104 -10.89 -5.25 -18.71
N ALA A 105 -11.61 -5.95 -17.83
CA ALA A 105 -11.74 -7.41 -17.90
C ALA A 105 -12.70 -7.88 -19.01
N PHE A 106 -13.51 -6.96 -19.54
CA PHE A 106 -14.41 -7.19 -20.66
C PHE A 106 -13.98 -6.31 -21.84
N GLU A 107 -12.94 -6.76 -22.54
CA GLU A 107 -12.59 -6.35 -23.91
C GLU A 107 -12.83 -7.50 -24.90
#